data_AF-A0A2I0KPJ1-F1
#
_entry.id   AF-A0A2I0KPJ1-F1
#
_cell.length_a   1.000
_cell.length_b   1.000
_cell.length_c   1.000
_cell.angle_alpha   90.00
_cell.angle_beta   90.00
_cell.angle_gamma   90.00
#
_symmetry.space_group_name_H-M   'P 1'
#
loop_
_entity.id
_entity.type
_entity.pdbx_description
1 polymer ?
#
loop_
_entity_poly.entity_id
_entity_poly.type
_entity_poly.pdbx_seq_one_letter_code
_entity_poly.pdbx_strand_id
1 'polypeptide(L)'
;VKAKTITEIHSEAEKNLGLRPGATASIRSGRGIVSGAPGSISPGGYPVNRPGSGGMMPGMPGTRKMPGMPGIDNDNWEFPRTRSMPRGDPSGVQPSGGRIPSPSVGRSPSLNTRLLPQGSGGLPSGRTSALLQGSGPPPTSRPLNFGVGTEALGQPAKSIPTPAPSPVPVAEKPAVSPVPVAEKPAVAAGKLKPHDLRRKTLSLLEEYFSVLILAEALQCVEELNAPEYHPEVVKEAISLALEKSPPRVEPVGKLLEFLLTKKVLTPGDVGSGCLLYGSMLDDIGIDLPKAPNNFGEVLGRLILAGGIDFNVVKEILKQVEDDRYQKEIFNAAMKTINSSPLGQAVLGSQASDVEACSGLLQ
;
A
#
# COMPACT_ATOMS: atom_id res chain seq x y z
N VAL A 1 -27.44 -46.34 2.10
CA VAL A 1 -28.24 -45.15 2.49
C VAL A 1 -28.56 -44.36 1.23
N LYS A 2 -29.78 -43.84 1.05
CA LYS A 2 -30.10 -42.91 -0.05
C LYS A 2 -29.81 -41.47 0.41
N ALA A 3 -29.21 -40.64 -0.45
CA ALA A 3 -29.01 -39.22 -0.17
C ALA A 3 -30.34 -38.47 -0.27
N LYS A 4 -30.61 -37.58 0.69
CA LYS A 4 -31.78 -36.70 0.69
C LYS A 4 -31.54 -35.50 -0.23
N THR A 5 -32.60 -34.95 -0.82
CA THR A 5 -32.51 -33.71 -1.61
C THR A 5 -32.46 -32.47 -0.70
N ILE A 6 -31.89 -31.36 -1.20
CA ILE A 6 -31.82 -30.10 -0.42
C ILE A 6 -33.24 -29.58 -0.09
N THR A 7 -34.21 -29.80 -0.98
CA THR A 7 -35.64 -29.50 -0.73
C THR A 7 -36.24 -30.36 0.39
N GLU A 8 -35.92 -31.65 0.42
CA GLU A 8 -36.37 -32.60 1.44
C GLU A 8 -35.80 -32.23 2.82
N ILE A 9 -34.49 -31.96 2.92
CA ILE A 9 -33.83 -31.52 4.16
C ILE A 9 -34.48 -30.25 4.74
N HIS A 10 -34.79 -29.25 3.89
CA HIS A 10 -35.50 -28.05 4.33
C HIS A 10 -36.92 -28.35 4.83
N SER A 11 -37.68 -29.18 4.10
CA SER A 11 -39.05 -29.55 4.52
C SER A 11 -39.09 -30.35 5.81
N GLU A 12 -38.06 -31.17 6.06
CA GLU A 12 -37.89 -31.94 7.30
C GLU A 12 -37.51 -31.01 8.47
N ALA A 13 -36.62 -30.03 8.25
CA ALA A 13 -36.31 -29.00 9.24
C ALA A 13 -37.53 -28.13 9.60
N GLU A 14 -38.30 -27.69 8.60
CA GLU A 14 -39.55 -26.93 8.82
C GLU A 14 -40.56 -27.74 9.64
N LYS A 15 -40.76 -29.02 9.30
CA LYS A 15 -41.64 -29.92 10.04
C LYS A 15 -41.18 -30.14 11.49
N ASN A 16 -39.88 -30.38 11.70
CA ASN A 16 -39.32 -30.62 13.04
C ASN A 16 -39.34 -29.38 13.95
N LEU A 17 -39.36 -28.17 13.36
CA LEU A 17 -39.43 -26.90 14.08
C LEU A 17 -40.86 -26.32 14.15
N GLY A 18 -41.88 -27.03 13.65
CA GLY A 18 -43.27 -26.57 13.65
C GLY A 18 -43.53 -25.35 12.75
N LEU A 19 -42.64 -25.05 11.81
CA LEU A 19 -42.73 -23.90 10.92
C LEU A 19 -43.75 -24.15 9.80
N ARG A 20 -44.33 -23.08 9.26
CA ARG A 20 -45.15 -23.19 8.04
C ARG A 20 -44.28 -23.61 6.85
N PRO A 21 -44.77 -24.49 5.95
CA PRO A 21 -44.05 -24.86 4.74
C PRO A 21 -43.60 -23.64 3.93
N GLY A 22 -42.33 -23.62 3.55
CA GLY A 22 -41.69 -22.53 2.82
C GLY A 22 -41.10 -21.41 3.68
N ALA A 23 -41.19 -21.47 5.02
CA ALA A 23 -40.61 -20.47 5.92
C ALA A 23 -39.09 -20.26 5.71
N THR A 24 -38.36 -21.31 5.32
CA THR A 24 -36.91 -21.26 5.05
C THR A 24 -36.57 -20.88 3.60
N ALA A 25 -37.55 -20.71 2.71
CA ALA A 25 -37.31 -20.43 1.30
C ALA A 25 -36.65 -19.05 1.08
N SER A 26 -37.02 -18.04 1.89
CA SER A 26 -36.47 -16.68 1.81
C SER A 26 -34.95 -16.62 2.02
N ILE A 27 -34.40 -17.53 2.82
CA ILE A 27 -32.96 -17.63 3.14
C ILE A 27 -32.11 -17.92 1.89
N ARG A 28 -32.72 -18.41 0.80
CA ARG A 28 -32.05 -18.69 -0.47
C ARG A 28 -31.78 -17.44 -1.33
N SER A 29 -32.37 -16.29 -1.01
CA SER A 29 -32.24 -15.04 -1.77
C SER A 29 -31.23 -14.07 -1.13
N GLY A 30 -29.96 -14.48 -1.10
CA GLY A 30 -28.92 -13.90 -0.23
C GLY A 30 -27.85 -13.00 -0.88
N ARG A 31 -28.18 -12.08 -1.80
CA ARG A 31 -27.28 -10.97 -2.15
C ARG A 31 -28.01 -9.73 -2.69
N GLY A 32 -28.22 -8.73 -1.85
CA GLY A 32 -28.98 -7.52 -2.20
C GLY A 32 -29.29 -6.61 -1.01
N ILE A 33 -28.30 -6.33 -0.16
CA ILE A 33 -28.47 -5.41 0.97
C ILE A 33 -27.96 -4.02 0.56
N VAL A 34 -28.88 -3.06 0.47
CA VAL A 34 -28.56 -1.62 0.43
C VAL A 34 -28.36 -1.14 1.86
N SER A 35 -27.19 -0.60 2.18
CA SER A 35 -26.89 -0.05 3.50
C SER A 35 -27.55 1.33 3.71
N GLY A 36 -28.78 1.34 4.22
CA GLY A 36 -29.41 2.55 4.77
C GLY A 36 -28.97 2.80 6.22
N ALA A 37 -28.54 4.03 6.53
CA ALA A 37 -28.05 4.40 7.86
C ALA A 37 -29.18 4.50 8.92
N PRO A 38 -28.89 4.28 10.22
CA PRO A 38 -29.92 4.14 11.24
C PRO A 38 -30.43 5.47 11.84
N GLY A 39 -31.76 5.54 11.97
CA GLY A 39 -32.52 6.15 13.09
C GLY A 39 -32.05 7.45 13.73
N SER A 40 -32.72 8.56 13.39
CA SER A 40 -32.90 9.69 14.33
C SER A 40 -34.17 9.46 15.15
N ILE A 41 -34.13 9.74 16.45
CA ILE A 41 -35.23 9.54 17.39
C ILE A 41 -35.86 10.90 17.75
N SER A 42 -37.16 11.06 17.55
CA SER A 42 -37.91 12.22 18.04
C SER A 42 -39.37 11.82 18.38
N PRO A 43 -39.86 12.06 19.60
CA PRO A 43 -41.17 11.59 20.04
C PRO A 43 -42.29 12.59 19.74
N GLY A 44 -43.36 12.13 19.11
CA GLY A 44 -44.57 12.93 18.86
C GLY A 44 -45.68 12.12 18.20
N GLY A 45 -46.56 11.52 19.00
CA GLY A 45 -47.64 10.68 18.51
C GLY A 45 -49.02 11.22 18.85
N TYR A 46 -49.91 11.30 17.85
CA TYR A 46 -51.37 11.23 18.00
C TYR A 46 -51.96 10.45 16.80
N PRO A 47 -52.95 9.56 16.99
CA PRO A 47 -53.40 8.65 15.94
C PRO A 47 -54.81 8.95 15.37
N VAL A 48 -55.13 8.26 14.26
CA VAL A 48 -56.47 8.02 13.68
C VAL A 48 -57.22 9.23 13.08
N ASN A 49 -57.35 9.27 11.74
CA ASN A 49 -58.67 9.16 11.07
C ASN A 49 -58.60 9.00 9.53
N ARG A 50 -59.44 8.08 9.03
CA ARG A 50 -59.86 7.78 7.65
C ARG A 50 -61.36 7.34 7.79
N PRO A 51 -62.22 7.19 6.75
CA PRO A 51 -61.96 7.28 5.31
C PRO A 51 -63.06 7.96 4.44
N GLY A 52 -62.82 7.98 3.12
CA GLY A 52 -63.85 8.20 2.09
C GLY A 52 -63.93 9.63 1.52
N SER A 53 -64.50 9.86 0.32
CA SER A 53 -64.85 8.89 -0.73
C SER A 53 -65.06 9.61 -2.10
N GLY A 54 -64.90 8.88 -3.21
CA GLY A 54 -65.09 9.39 -4.58
C GLY A 54 -63.78 9.80 -5.30
N GLY A 55 -63.66 9.65 -6.62
CA GLY A 55 -64.60 9.06 -7.58
C GLY A 55 -64.05 8.97 -9.00
N MET A 56 -64.76 8.18 -9.84
CA MET A 56 -64.76 8.05 -11.32
C MET A 56 -63.96 9.12 -12.12
N MET A 57 -63.24 8.81 -13.21
CA MET A 57 -63.65 7.96 -14.35
C MET A 57 -62.44 7.54 -15.25
N PRO A 58 -62.54 6.52 -16.15
CA PRO A 58 -61.39 6.02 -16.95
C PRO A 58 -61.50 6.16 -18.50
N GLY A 59 -60.34 6.13 -19.18
CA GLY A 59 -60.18 5.94 -20.65
C GLY A 59 -60.07 7.22 -21.51
N MET A 60 -59.62 7.21 -22.78
CA MET A 60 -58.92 6.18 -23.59
C MET A 60 -58.19 6.89 -24.80
N PRO A 61 -57.65 6.26 -25.90
CA PRO A 61 -56.36 6.71 -26.45
C PRO A 61 -56.26 7.04 -27.98
N GLY A 62 -55.24 7.84 -28.33
CA GLY A 62 -54.23 7.45 -29.34
C GLY A 62 -54.33 7.93 -30.81
N THR A 63 -53.16 7.93 -31.47
CA THR A 63 -52.89 8.13 -32.92
C THR A 63 -53.02 9.59 -33.45
N ARG A 64 -52.34 10.05 -34.52
CA ARG A 64 -51.57 9.40 -35.62
C ARG A 64 -50.23 10.12 -35.92
N LYS A 65 -49.34 9.47 -36.71
CA LYS A 65 -48.14 10.07 -37.34
C LYS A 65 -48.45 10.68 -38.72
N MET A 66 -47.59 11.58 -39.20
CA MET A 66 -47.29 11.78 -40.64
C MET A 66 -45.76 11.99 -40.83
N PRO A 67 -45.14 11.67 -41.99
CA PRO A 67 -43.68 11.62 -42.15
C PRO A 67 -43.07 12.61 -43.17
N GLY A 68 -41.80 12.98 -42.97
CA GLY A 68 -40.97 13.75 -43.91
C GLY A 68 -39.49 13.78 -43.49
N MET A 69 -38.57 13.70 -44.45
CA MET A 69 -37.10 13.65 -44.27
C MET A 69 -36.45 15.06 -44.29
N PRO A 70 -35.14 15.22 -44.00
CA PRO A 70 -34.19 14.34 -43.27
C PRO A 70 -33.58 15.05 -42.04
N GLY A 71 -32.69 14.37 -41.29
CA GLY A 71 -32.01 14.93 -40.12
C GLY A 71 -30.65 15.58 -40.41
N ILE A 72 -30.11 16.24 -39.39
CA ILE A 72 -28.67 16.48 -39.22
C ILE A 72 -28.37 16.42 -37.72
N ASP A 73 -27.32 15.69 -37.33
CA ASP A 73 -26.87 15.57 -35.94
C ASP A 73 -26.07 16.81 -35.54
N ASN A 74 -26.16 17.23 -34.26
CA ASN A 74 -25.16 18.12 -33.67
C ASN A 74 -25.11 17.98 -32.13
N ASP A 75 -24.20 17.16 -31.65
CA ASP A 75 -23.87 16.96 -30.23
C ASP A 75 -23.15 18.19 -29.63
N ASN A 76 -23.91 19.27 -29.40
CA ASN A 76 -23.39 20.54 -28.88
C ASN A 76 -23.08 20.49 -27.36
N TRP A 77 -22.04 19.74 -26.99
CA TRP A 77 -21.54 19.63 -25.62
C TRP A 77 -20.63 20.81 -25.22
N GLU A 78 -21.22 21.90 -24.71
CA GLU A 78 -20.46 22.97 -24.04
C GLU A 78 -20.94 23.22 -22.60
N PHE A 79 -19.98 23.24 -21.66
CA PHE A 79 -20.23 23.59 -20.25
C PHE A 79 -19.99 25.10 -20.01
N PRO A 80 -20.89 25.82 -19.31
CA PRO A 80 -20.71 27.25 -19.05
C PRO A 80 -19.49 27.56 -18.18
N ARG A 81 -18.53 28.32 -18.71
CA ARG A 81 -17.44 28.94 -17.91
C ARG A 81 -17.78 30.39 -17.61
N THR A 82 -17.86 30.76 -16.34
CA THR A 82 -18.04 32.15 -15.92
C THR A 82 -16.71 32.92 -15.93
N ARG A 83 -16.61 33.94 -16.78
CA ARG A 83 -15.65 35.05 -16.62
C ARG A 83 -16.29 36.38 -17.01
N SER A 84 -16.19 37.35 -16.12
CA SER A 84 -16.64 38.72 -16.32
C SER A 84 -15.45 39.65 -16.60
N MET A 85 -15.49 40.33 -17.73
CA MET A 85 -14.65 41.50 -18.04
C MET A 85 -15.47 42.48 -18.89
N PRO A 86 -15.61 43.76 -18.50
CA PRO A 86 -16.14 44.79 -19.38
C PRO A 86 -15.04 45.30 -20.30
N ARG A 87 -15.35 45.48 -21.59
CA ARG A 87 -14.47 46.13 -22.57
C ARG A 87 -15.22 47.31 -23.19
N GLY A 88 -14.75 48.53 -22.94
CA GLY A 88 -15.10 49.73 -23.69
C GLY A 88 -14.04 49.99 -24.76
N ASP A 89 -14.44 50.58 -25.89
CA ASP A 89 -13.64 50.65 -27.13
C ASP A 89 -13.73 52.09 -27.73
N PRO A 90 -13.23 52.45 -28.93
CA PRO A 90 -12.06 53.36 -28.99
C PRO A 90 -12.22 54.61 -29.88
N SER A 91 -11.30 55.58 -29.76
CA SER A 91 -10.90 56.55 -30.83
C SER A 91 -9.80 57.53 -30.35
N GLY A 92 -9.05 58.16 -31.29
CA GLY A 92 -8.27 59.39 -31.03
C GLY A 92 -6.78 59.38 -31.45
N VAL A 93 -6.41 60.24 -32.41
CA VAL A 93 -5.07 60.32 -33.04
C VAL A 93 -4.05 61.21 -32.26
N GLN A 94 -2.76 60.90 -32.46
CA GLN A 94 -1.49 61.61 -32.16
C GLN A 94 -1.40 63.16 -32.45
N PRO A 95 -0.27 63.87 -32.18
CA PRO A 95 0.88 63.64 -31.25
C PRO A 95 1.43 64.91 -30.51
N SER A 96 2.57 64.75 -29.81
CA SER A 96 3.57 65.74 -29.26
C SER A 96 3.63 65.85 -27.73
N GLY A 97 4.78 66.08 -27.06
CA GLY A 97 6.19 66.02 -27.48
C GLY A 97 7.15 66.72 -26.49
N GLY A 98 8.31 66.13 -26.13
CA GLY A 98 9.43 66.87 -25.47
C GLY A 98 10.26 66.19 -24.37
N ARG A 99 11.59 66.08 -24.62
CA ARG A 99 12.76 66.16 -23.71
C ARG A 99 12.90 65.29 -22.43
N ILE A 100 13.74 64.27 -22.58
CA ILE A 100 14.84 63.79 -21.68
C ILE A 100 15.66 65.00 -21.13
N PRO A 101 16.15 65.04 -19.85
CA PRO A 101 17.23 64.15 -19.37
C PRO A 101 17.31 63.75 -17.86
N SER A 102 18.08 62.68 -17.63
CA SER A 102 18.80 62.32 -16.39
C SER A 102 20.29 62.74 -16.54
N PRO A 103 21.21 62.76 -15.52
CA PRO A 103 21.28 61.82 -14.39
C PRO A 103 21.88 62.35 -13.05
N SER A 104 22.24 61.40 -12.17
CA SER A 104 23.36 61.41 -11.19
C SER A 104 23.11 61.71 -9.69
N VAL A 105 23.54 60.74 -8.87
CA VAL A 105 24.27 60.81 -7.57
C VAL A 105 23.84 61.81 -6.49
N GLY A 106 23.54 61.29 -5.28
CA GLY A 106 23.83 62.02 -4.03
C GLY A 106 23.03 61.64 -2.77
N ARG A 107 23.71 61.00 -1.80
CA ARG A 107 23.45 60.93 -0.33
C ARG A 107 22.01 60.86 0.24
N SER A 108 21.84 59.95 1.20
CA SER A 108 20.79 60.00 2.21
C SER A 108 21.00 61.10 3.26
N PRO A 109 19.93 61.50 3.95
CA PRO A 109 19.99 61.75 5.39
C PRO A 109 19.03 60.84 6.18
N SER A 110 19.27 60.73 7.48
CA SER A 110 18.47 59.98 8.45
C SER A 110 17.32 60.80 9.02
N LEU A 111 16.31 60.12 9.58
CA LEU A 111 15.71 60.50 10.87
C LEU A 111 15.12 59.25 11.56
N ASN A 112 14.98 59.28 12.89
CA ASN A 112 14.82 58.07 13.70
C ASN A 112 13.94 58.32 14.94
N THR A 113 12.79 57.65 15.04
CA THR A 113 11.92 57.61 16.23
C THR A 113 11.26 56.22 16.30
N ARG A 114 11.82 55.21 16.98
CA ARG A 114 11.82 55.01 18.45
C ARG A 114 10.44 54.62 19.02
N LEU A 115 10.16 53.31 19.12
CA LEU A 115 9.27 52.71 20.14
C LEU A 115 9.39 51.16 20.14
N LEU A 116 10.22 50.61 21.04
CA LEU A 116 10.22 49.20 21.46
C LEU A 116 10.68 49.11 22.94
N PRO A 117 10.06 48.28 23.79
CA PRO A 117 10.53 48.03 25.15
C PRO A 117 11.69 47.01 25.17
N GLN A 118 12.55 47.09 26.18
CA GLN A 118 13.67 46.16 26.38
C GLN A 118 13.23 44.92 27.16
N GLY A 119 13.76 43.76 26.78
CA GLY A 119 13.78 42.54 27.60
C GLY A 119 15.22 42.02 27.69
N SER A 120 15.80 41.99 28.89
CA SER A 120 17.18 41.55 29.10
C SER A 120 17.26 40.05 29.34
N GLY A 121 18.32 39.39 28.83
CA GLY A 121 18.53 37.95 28.97
C GLY A 121 20.01 37.60 28.95
N GLY A 122 20.64 37.55 30.12
CA GLY A 122 22.01 37.08 30.30
C GLY A 122 22.08 35.58 30.60
N LEU A 123 23.19 34.95 30.20
CA LEU A 123 23.54 33.57 30.60
C LEU A 123 23.83 33.51 32.11
N PRO A 124 23.59 32.36 32.78
CA PRO A 124 24.72 31.44 32.96
C PRO A 124 24.37 29.94 32.85
N SER A 125 25.41 29.11 32.90
CA SER A 125 25.36 27.64 32.92
C SER A 125 24.72 27.06 34.19
N GLY A 126 24.03 25.92 34.07
CA GLY A 126 23.54 25.14 35.21
C GLY A 126 22.88 23.81 34.83
N ARG A 127 23.39 22.69 35.37
CA ARG A 127 22.66 21.42 35.46
C ARG A 127 21.76 21.47 36.71
N THR A 128 20.57 20.86 36.66
CA THR A 128 20.13 19.74 37.57
C THR A 128 18.64 19.42 37.44
N SER A 129 18.33 18.13 37.46
CA SER A 129 17.22 17.50 38.22
C SER A 129 17.80 16.19 38.80
N ALA A 130 17.66 15.75 40.05
CA ALA A 130 16.60 15.84 41.07
C ALA A 130 15.36 14.97 40.74
N LEU A 131 14.87 14.06 41.60
CA LEU A 131 15.33 13.55 42.92
C LEU A 131 14.63 12.20 43.20
N LEU A 132 15.31 11.23 43.85
CA LEU A 132 14.74 10.44 44.97
C LEU A 132 15.86 9.72 45.75
N GLN A 133 15.58 9.29 46.99
CA GLN A 133 16.55 8.81 47.99
C GLN A 133 16.48 7.30 48.23
N GLY A 134 17.59 6.70 48.69
CA GLY A 134 17.64 5.33 49.23
C GLY A 134 19.06 4.96 49.66
N SER A 135 19.27 4.54 50.92
CA SER A 135 20.60 4.42 51.54
C SER A 135 20.83 3.01 52.13
N GLY A 136 21.97 2.37 51.82
CA GLY A 136 22.41 1.10 52.44
C GLY A 136 23.70 0.54 51.80
N PRO A 137 24.62 -0.13 52.54
CA PRO A 137 26.01 -0.31 52.09
C PRO A 137 26.40 -1.82 51.88
N PRO A 138 27.68 -2.30 51.87
CA PRO A 138 28.25 -3.06 50.74
C PRO A 138 28.77 -4.48 51.15
N PRO A 139 29.54 -5.22 50.29
CA PRO A 139 31.01 -5.09 50.37
C PRO A 139 31.86 -5.40 49.08
N THR A 140 32.99 -4.68 48.96
CA THR A 140 34.32 -5.02 48.38
C THR A 140 34.54 -6.06 47.25
N SER A 141 34.92 -5.54 46.06
CA SER A 141 36.15 -5.82 45.27
C SER A 141 36.73 -7.24 45.03
N ARG A 142 36.91 -7.62 43.74
CA ARG A 142 38.17 -7.45 42.96
C ARG A 142 37.95 -7.81 41.45
N PRO A 143 38.87 -7.47 40.51
CA PRO A 143 38.56 -7.38 39.08
C PRO A 143 39.02 -8.56 38.19
N LEU A 144 38.56 -8.54 36.95
CA LEU A 144 39.08 -9.29 35.80
C LEU A 144 40.46 -8.77 35.35
N ASN A 145 41.26 -9.67 34.76
CA ASN A 145 42.11 -9.41 33.57
C ASN A 145 42.49 -10.78 32.94
N PHE A 146 42.26 -11.02 31.64
CA PHE A 146 43.15 -10.70 30.49
C PHE A 146 44.48 -11.47 30.47
N GLY A 147 44.81 -12.15 29.36
CA GLY A 147 46.15 -12.73 29.17
C GLY A 147 46.30 -13.82 28.09
N VAL A 148 46.28 -13.40 26.82
CA VAL A 148 46.61 -14.15 25.58
C VAL A 148 47.94 -14.94 25.64
N GLY A 149 48.01 -16.11 24.97
CA GLY A 149 49.26 -16.84 24.62
C GLY A 149 49.03 -18.33 24.28
N THR A 150 48.86 -18.75 23.02
CA THR A 150 49.88 -19.09 21.96
C THR A 150 50.51 -20.49 22.06
N GLU A 151 50.13 -21.36 21.09
CA GLU A 151 50.96 -22.43 20.46
C GLU A 151 51.48 -23.63 21.31
N ALA A 152 51.80 -24.83 20.77
CA ALA A 152 51.38 -25.58 19.56
C ALA A 152 51.83 -27.07 19.64
N LEU A 153 51.32 -27.93 18.74
CA LEU A 153 51.76 -29.32 18.41
C LEU A 153 51.63 -30.44 19.47
N GLY A 154 51.36 -31.68 19.00
CA GLY A 154 51.59 -32.93 19.77
C GLY A 154 50.64 -34.13 19.53
N GLN A 155 51.01 -35.05 18.62
CA GLN A 155 50.56 -36.46 18.57
C GLN A 155 51.81 -37.35 18.63
N PRO A 156 51.82 -38.60 19.18
CA PRO A 156 51.16 -39.78 18.58
C PRO A 156 50.66 -40.86 19.60
N ALA A 157 50.51 -42.13 19.18
CA ALA A 157 49.74 -43.20 19.85
C ALA A 157 50.47 -44.56 20.06
N LYS A 158 49.85 -45.47 20.86
CA LYS A 158 50.04 -46.96 21.08
C LYS A 158 49.70 -47.30 22.56
N SER A 159 49.29 -48.51 23.02
CA SER A 159 48.88 -49.80 22.41
C SER A 159 48.14 -50.70 23.44
N ILE A 160 47.52 -51.82 23.02
CA ILE A 160 46.68 -52.76 23.83
C ILE A 160 47.51 -53.95 24.42
N PRO A 161 46.96 -54.78 25.34
CA PRO A 161 46.37 -56.09 24.93
C PRO A 161 45.12 -56.58 25.73
N THR A 162 44.51 -57.69 25.29
CA THR A 162 43.33 -58.38 25.88
C THR A 162 43.67 -59.80 26.38
N PRO A 163 42.70 -60.58 26.94
CA PRO A 163 42.13 -61.71 26.16
C PRO A 163 40.62 -62.00 26.37
N ALA A 164 40.08 -63.02 25.68
CA ALA A 164 38.67 -63.49 25.70
C ALA A 164 38.53 -64.93 26.31
N PRO A 165 37.37 -65.66 26.25
CA PRO A 165 36.85 -66.27 25.00
C PRO A 165 35.29 -66.38 24.89
N SER A 166 34.81 -67.04 23.82
CA SER A 166 33.37 -67.32 23.49
C SER A 166 33.00 -68.81 23.66
N PRO A 167 31.74 -69.26 23.34
CA PRO A 167 31.45 -69.74 21.98
C PRO A 167 29.98 -69.56 21.48
N VAL A 168 29.72 -70.02 20.24
CA VAL A 168 28.40 -70.15 19.55
C VAL A 168 28.25 -71.56 18.95
N PRO A 169 27.03 -72.05 18.62
CA PRO A 169 26.44 -71.96 17.26
C PRO A 169 24.91 -71.67 17.33
N VAL A 170 24.01 -71.77 16.32
CA VAL A 170 24.01 -72.33 14.94
C VAL A 170 23.31 -71.33 13.96
N ALA A 171 22.53 -71.78 12.96
CA ALA A 171 21.83 -70.96 11.95
C ALA A 171 20.59 -71.65 11.37
N GLU A 172 19.63 -70.88 10.82
CA GLU A 172 18.83 -71.27 9.64
C GLU A 172 18.12 -70.08 8.97
N LYS A 173 17.54 -70.27 7.76
CA LYS A 173 16.88 -69.23 6.96
C LYS A 173 15.76 -69.83 6.07
N PRO A 174 14.58 -69.20 6.04
CA PRO A 174 13.83 -69.07 4.79
C PRO A 174 13.44 -67.60 4.49
N ALA A 175 12.96 -67.34 3.27
CA ALA A 175 12.54 -66.01 2.82
C ALA A 175 11.04 -65.96 2.54
N VAL A 176 10.39 -64.83 2.87
CA VAL A 176 9.03 -64.47 2.43
C VAL A 176 9.01 -62.98 2.09
N SER A 177 8.21 -62.59 1.09
CA SER A 177 8.15 -61.25 0.49
C SER A 177 7.66 -60.14 1.44
N PRO A 178 8.06 -58.88 1.21
CA PRO A 178 7.56 -57.74 1.99
C PRO A 178 6.09 -57.44 1.66
N VAL A 179 5.29 -57.20 2.71
CA VAL A 179 3.96 -56.60 2.60
C VAL A 179 4.14 -55.07 2.53
N PRO A 180 3.50 -54.34 1.59
CA PRO A 180 3.61 -52.89 1.55
C PRO A 180 2.88 -52.29 2.76
N VAL A 181 3.64 -51.77 3.73
CA VAL A 181 3.12 -50.83 4.71
C VAL A 181 2.68 -49.60 3.94
N ALA A 182 1.38 -49.32 3.91
CA ALA A 182 0.86 -48.16 3.21
C ALA A 182 1.38 -46.89 3.89
N GLU A 183 2.32 -46.21 3.23
CA GLU A 183 2.69 -44.84 3.58
C GLU A 183 1.45 -43.97 3.41
N LYS A 184 0.76 -43.71 4.54
CA LYS A 184 -0.12 -42.57 4.69
C LYS A 184 0.70 -41.35 4.26
N PRO A 185 0.35 -40.65 3.16
CA PRO A 185 1.19 -39.59 2.64
C PRO A 185 1.45 -38.56 3.75
N ALA A 186 2.74 -38.29 4.00
CA ALA A 186 3.13 -37.14 4.80
C ALA A 186 2.45 -35.90 4.20
N VAL A 187 1.96 -35.00 5.04
CA VAL A 187 1.12 -33.88 4.60
C VAL A 187 1.93 -33.00 3.64
N ALA A 188 1.70 -33.18 2.34
CA ALA A 188 2.22 -32.30 1.33
C ALA A 188 1.65 -30.90 1.64
N ALA A 189 2.52 -29.97 1.99
CA ALA A 189 2.16 -28.57 2.16
C ALA A 189 1.64 -28.08 0.80
N GLY A 190 0.31 -28.08 0.65
CA GLY A 190 -0.33 -27.89 -0.64
C GLY A 190 -0.05 -26.49 -1.14
N LYS A 191 0.79 -26.37 -2.18
CA LYS A 191 1.07 -25.09 -2.84
C LYS A 191 -0.25 -24.38 -3.11
N LEU A 192 -0.43 -23.22 -2.48
CA LEU A 192 -1.66 -22.45 -2.59
C LEU A 192 -1.84 -22.05 -4.06
N LYS A 193 -3.07 -22.16 -4.56
CA LYS A 193 -3.37 -21.79 -5.95
C LYS A 193 -3.16 -20.29 -6.13
N PRO A 194 -2.68 -19.80 -7.29
CA PRO A 194 -2.42 -18.37 -7.50
C PRO A 194 -3.62 -17.47 -7.18
N HIS A 195 -4.84 -17.90 -7.49
CA HIS A 195 -6.07 -17.20 -7.12
C HIS A 195 -6.27 -17.06 -5.60
N ASP A 196 -5.91 -18.08 -4.82
CA ASP A 196 -6.11 -18.10 -3.37
C ASP A 196 -4.95 -17.39 -2.64
N LEU A 197 -3.74 -17.39 -3.22
CA LEU A 197 -2.65 -16.47 -2.83
C LEU A 197 -3.06 -15.01 -3.05
N ARG A 198 -3.57 -14.67 -4.24
CA ARG A 198 -4.07 -13.32 -4.55
C ARG A 198 -5.16 -12.88 -3.58
N ARG A 199 -6.14 -13.76 -3.30
CA ARG A 199 -7.23 -13.47 -2.35
C ARG A 199 -6.71 -13.19 -0.92
N LYS A 200 -5.77 -13.99 -0.42
CA LYS A 200 -5.13 -13.74 0.88
C LYS A 200 -4.36 -12.42 0.88
N THR A 201 -3.60 -12.16 -0.18
CA THR A 201 -2.77 -10.97 -0.36
C THR A 201 -3.61 -9.69 -0.37
N LEU A 202 -4.72 -9.67 -1.11
CA LEU A 202 -5.65 -8.54 -1.07
C LEU A 202 -6.23 -8.35 0.35
N SER A 203 -6.65 -9.44 1.01
CA SER A 203 -7.22 -9.39 2.36
C SER A 203 -6.24 -8.81 3.41
N LEU A 204 -4.99 -9.28 3.45
CA LEU A 204 -4.00 -8.81 4.43
C LEU A 204 -3.55 -7.37 4.16
N LEU A 205 -3.58 -6.93 2.90
CA LEU A 205 -3.25 -5.56 2.51
C LEU A 205 -4.41 -4.59 2.81
N GLU A 206 -5.66 -5.00 2.59
CA GLU A 206 -6.84 -4.23 3.02
C GLU A 206 -6.87 -4.04 4.54
N GLU A 207 -6.60 -5.12 5.30
CA GLU A 207 -6.45 -5.09 6.76
C GLU A 207 -5.30 -4.15 7.16
N TYR A 208 -4.11 -4.32 6.60
CA TYR A 208 -2.98 -3.43 6.86
C TYR A 208 -3.30 -1.96 6.58
N PHE A 209 -3.91 -1.60 5.45
CA PHE A 209 -4.23 -0.19 5.16
C PHE A 209 -5.35 0.38 6.05
N SER A 210 -6.08 -0.46 6.78
CA SER A 210 -7.07 -0.06 7.78
C SER A 210 -6.46 0.25 9.16
N VAL A 211 -5.54 -0.59 9.67
CA VAL A 211 -4.96 -0.47 11.04
C VAL A 211 -3.49 -0.03 11.09
N LEU A 212 -2.75 -0.12 9.97
CA LEU A 212 -1.34 0.22 9.79
C LEU A 212 -0.33 -0.58 10.66
N ILE A 213 -0.72 -1.77 11.14
CA ILE A 213 0.12 -2.62 11.98
C ILE A 213 1.12 -3.43 11.14
N LEU A 214 2.37 -2.96 11.10
CA LEU A 214 3.45 -3.57 10.30
C LEU A 214 3.81 -5.01 10.71
N ALA A 215 3.74 -5.34 12.01
CA ALA A 215 4.11 -6.66 12.52
C ALA A 215 3.10 -7.75 12.13
N GLU A 216 1.82 -7.39 12.06
CA GLU A 216 0.71 -8.25 11.64
C GLU A 216 0.80 -8.52 10.13
N ALA A 217 0.95 -7.46 9.33
CA ALA A 217 1.15 -7.59 7.88
C ALA A 217 2.38 -8.46 7.52
N LEU A 218 3.48 -8.36 8.29
CA LEU A 218 4.63 -9.26 8.15
C LEU A 218 4.25 -10.72 8.37
N GLN A 219 3.58 -11.04 9.48
CA GLN A 219 3.19 -12.41 9.79
C GLN A 219 2.25 -12.96 8.70
N CYS A 220 1.29 -12.17 8.24
CA CYS A 220 0.37 -12.58 7.17
C CYS A 220 1.08 -12.85 5.83
N VAL A 221 2.17 -12.13 5.51
CA VAL A 221 2.99 -12.41 4.32
C VAL A 221 3.83 -13.68 4.49
N GLU A 222 4.45 -13.90 5.67
CA GLU A 222 5.15 -15.15 5.97
C GLU A 222 4.19 -16.37 5.92
N GLU A 223 2.94 -16.21 6.38
CA GLU A 223 1.86 -17.22 6.30
C GLU A 223 1.32 -17.49 4.88
N LEU A 224 1.75 -16.73 3.85
CA LEU A 224 1.53 -17.12 2.45
C LEU A 224 2.40 -18.33 2.09
N ASN A 225 3.60 -18.45 2.68
CA ASN A 225 4.59 -19.50 2.44
C ASN A 225 4.83 -19.79 0.94
N ALA A 226 4.95 -18.72 0.15
CA ALA A 226 5.08 -18.75 -1.31
C ALA A 226 6.03 -17.62 -1.78
N PRO A 227 7.35 -17.76 -1.58
CA PRO A 227 8.31 -16.73 -1.96
C PRO A 227 8.28 -16.41 -3.46
N GLU A 228 7.91 -17.36 -4.32
CA GLU A 228 7.71 -17.12 -5.75
C GLU A 228 6.55 -16.14 -6.06
N TYR A 229 5.73 -15.77 -5.07
CA TYR A 229 4.62 -14.83 -5.17
C TYR A 229 4.95 -13.44 -4.58
N HIS A 230 6.13 -13.24 -4.00
CA HIS A 230 6.51 -11.96 -3.37
C HIS A 230 6.44 -10.73 -4.30
N PRO A 231 6.82 -10.79 -5.60
CA PRO A 231 6.61 -9.67 -6.54
C PRO A 231 5.13 -9.25 -6.67
N GLU A 232 4.21 -10.20 -6.64
CA GLU A 232 2.77 -9.93 -6.71
C GLU A 232 2.25 -9.29 -5.42
N VAL A 233 2.79 -9.67 -4.25
CA VAL A 233 2.48 -8.99 -2.97
C VAL A 233 2.88 -7.51 -3.05
N VAL A 234 4.04 -7.20 -3.61
CA VAL A 234 4.52 -5.82 -3.80
C VAL A 234 3.62 -5.05 -4.78
N LYS A 235 3.28 -5.65 -5.93
CA LYS A 235 2.42 -5.04 -6.95
C LYS A 235 1.02 -4.73 -6.42
N GLU A 236 0.36 -5.71 -5.77
CA GLU A 236 -0.98 -5.51 -5.18
C GLU A 236 -0.93 -4.50 -4.02
N ALA A 237 0.16 -4.45 -3.24
CA ALA A 237 0.34 -3.45 -2.18
C ALA A 237 0.42 -2.02 -2.72
N ILE A 238 1.12 -1.83 -3.84
CA ILE A 238 1.20 -0.52 -4.52
C ILE A 238 -0.18 -0.15 -5.10
N SER A 239 -0.83 -1.06 -5.84
CA SER A 239 -2.17 -0.80 -6.42
C SER A 239 -3.19 -0.41 -5.35
N LEU A 240 -3.38 -1.27 -4.34
CA LEU A 240 -4.33 -1.01 -3.24
C LEU A 240 -4.02 0.27 -2.46
N ALA A 241 -2.75 0.69 -2.38
CA ALA A 241 -2.37 1.94 -1.72
C ALA A 241 -2.73 3.17 -2.55
N LEU A 242 -2.53 3.12 -3.87
CA LEU A 242 -2.73 4.26 -4.77
C LEU A 242 -4.19 4.43 -5.18
N GLU A 243 -4.99 3.35 -5.15
CA GLU A 243 -6.45 3.36 -5.30
C GLU A 243 -7.20 4.00 -4.12
N LYS A 244 -6.60 4.10 -2.91
CA LYS A 244 -7.30 4.71 -1.77
C LYS A 244 -7.46 6.22 -1.96
N SER A 245 -8.53 6.77 -1.38
CA SER A 245 -8.71 8.22 -1.22
C SER A 245 -8.68 8.59 0.28
N PRO A 246 -7.69 9.37 0.75
CA PRO A 246 -6.46 9.78 0.04
C PRO A 246 -5.48 8.60 -0.18
N PRO A 247 -4.59 8.68 -1.18
CA PRO A 247 -3.60 7.65 -1.47
C PRO A 247 -2.65 7.36 -0.30
N ARG A 248 -2.31 6.09 -0.08
CA ARG A 248 -1.52 5.60 1.06
C ARG A 248 -0.02 5.44 0.72
N VAL A 249 0.55 6.41 0.00
CA VAL A 249 1.96 6.45 -0.47
C VAL A 249 2.97 6.21 0.68
N GLU A 250 2.84 6.94 1.80
CA GLU A 250 3.76 6.77 2.93
C GLU A 250 3.59 5.42 3.65
N PRO A 251 2.37 4.95 3.99
CA PRO A 251 2.15 3.59 4.48
C PRO A 251 2.73 2.47 3.61
N VAL A 252 2.53 2.49 2.28
CA VAL A 252 3.08 1.40 1.43
C VAL A 252 4.60 1.44 1.36
N GLY A 253 5.21 2.63 1.32
CA GLY A 253 6.66 2.77 1.47
C GLY A 253 7.17 2.15 2.78
N LYS A 254 6.53 2.47 3.90
CA LYS A 254 6.86 1.91 5.23
C LYS A 254 6.65 0.40 5.33
N LEU A 255 5.61 -0.15 4.69
CA LEU A 255 5.37 -1.59 4.64
C LEU A 255 6.50 -2.32 3.91
N LEU A 256 6.84 -1.85 2.71
CA LEU A 256 7.86 -2.47 1.87
C LEU A 256 9.26 -2.32 2.47
N GLU A 257 9.60 -1.15 3.02
CA GLU A 257 10.82 -0.91 3.80
C GLU A 257 10.93 -1.86 5.01
N PHE A 258 9.85 -2.08 5.75
CA PHE A 258 9.83 -2.99 6.90
C PHE A 258 10.02 -4.46 6.48
N LEU A 259 9.33 -4.91 5.43
CA LEU A 259 9.44 -6.28 4.92
C LEU A 259 10.83 -6.58 4.31
N LEU A 260 11.46 -5.59 3.65
CA LEU A 260 12.86 -5.64 3.22
C LEU A 260 13.82 -5.72 4.42
N THR A 261 13.66 -4.83 5.40
CA THR A 261 14.47 -4.80 6.63
C THR A 261 14.41 -6.13 7.39
N LYS A 262 13.24 -6.79 7.34
CA LYS A 262 12.97 -8.09 7.94
C LYS A 262 13.39 -9.29 7.08
N LYS A 263 13.82 -9.05 5.84
CA LYS A 263 14.25 -10.06 4.84
C LYS A 263 13.16 -11.05 4.44
N VAL A 264 11.89 -10.63 4.57
CA VAL A 264 10.75 -11.35 3.99
C VAL A 264 10.70 -11.09 2.49
N LEU A 265 10.89 -9.83 2.08
CA LEU A 265 11.12 -9.44 0.70
C LEU A 265 12.62 -9.26 0.45
N THR A 266 13.08 -9.60 -0.76
CA THR A 266 14.38 -9.21 -1.30
C THR A 266 14.24 -7.94 -2.16
N PRO A 267 15.34 -7.21 -2.44
CA PRO A 267 15.33 -6.12 -3.42
C PRO A 267 14.87 -6.57 -4.81
N GLY A 268 15.16 -7.83 -5.19
CA GLY A 268 14.69 -8.42 -6.45
C GLY A 268 13.17 -8.60 -6.50
N ASP A 269 12.54 -8.99 -5.39
CA ASP A 269 11.08 -9.09 -5.29
C ASP A 269 10.42 -7.71 -5.41
N VAL A 270 11.00 -6.70 -4.75
CA VAL A 270 10.49 -5.33 -4.77
C VAL A 270 10.66 -4.69 -6.14
N GLY A 271 11.82 -4.84 -6.78
CA GLY A 271 12.04 -4.36 -8.15
C GLY A 271 11.09 -5.02 -9.15
N SER A 272 10.93 -6.35 -9.06
CA SER A 272 10.00 -7.11 -9.91
C SER A 272 8.54 -6.68 -9.71
N GLY A 273 8.11 -6.44 -8.47
CA GLY A 273 6.76 -5.95 -8.17
C GLY A 273 6.51 -4.51 -8.61
N CYS A 274 7.54 -3.66 -8.58
CA CYS A 274 7.47 -2.31 -9.14
C CYS A 274 7.39 -2.34 -10.67
N LEU A 275 8.11 -3.23 -11.35
CA LEU A 275 7.98 -3.46 -12.79
C LEU A 275 6.57 -3.96 -13.15
N LEU A 276 6.05 -4.97 -12.44
CA LEU A 276 4.67 -5.45 -12.66
C LEU A 276 3.63 -4.33 -12.53
N TYR A 277 3.81 -3.39 -11.59
CA TYR A 277 2.92 -2.24 -11.46
C TYR A 277 3.14 -1.22 -12.58
N GLY A 278 4.40 -0.95 -12.93
CA GLY A 278 4.77 -0.07 -14.05
C GLY A 278 4.16 -0.50 -15.38
N SER A 279 4.19 -1.80 -15.70
CA SER A 279 3.59 -2.36 -16.93
C SER A 279 2.05 -2.26 -17.01
N MET A 280 1.38 -1.81 -15.95
CA MET A 280 -0.07 -1.57 -15.91
C MET A 280 -0.41 -0.08 -15.78
N LEU A 281 0.59 0.80 -15.70
CA LEU A 281 0.40 2.16 -15.20
C LEU A 281 -0.25 3.11 -16.20
N ASP A 282 -0.10 2.87 -17.51
CA ASP A 282 -0.79 3.67 -18.53
C ASP A 282 -2.32 3.47 -18.45
N ASP A 283 -2.79 2.22 -18.39
CA ASP A 283 -4.20 1.89 -18.15
C ASP A 283 -4.70 2.47 -16.81
N ILE A 284 -3.96 2.26 -15.72
CA ILE A 284 -4.32 2.77 -14.39
C ILE A 284 -4.37 4.30 -14.36
N GLY A 285 -3.51 4.98 -15.14
CA GLY A 285 -3.44 6.44 -15.23
C GLY A 285 -4.68 7.09 -15.83
N ILE A 286 -5.46 6.36 -16.64
CA ILE A 286 -6.74 6.81 -17.22
C ILE A 286 -7.78 7.06 -16.11
N ASP A 287 -7.97 6.09 -15.22
CA ASP A 287 -8.91 6.17 -14.11
C ASP A 287 -8.33 6.94 -12.90
N LEU A 288 -7.02 6.81 -12.67
CA LEU A 288 -6.30 7.42 -11.55
C LEU A 288 -5.17 8.35 -12.05
N PRO A 289 -5.48 9.57 -12.54
CA PRO A 289 -4.51 10.52 -13.11
C PRO A 289 -3.56 11.18 -12.08
N LYS A 290 -3.33 10.51 -10.94
CA LYS A 290 -2.26 10.80 -9.97
C LYS A 290 -1.39 9.58 -9.67
N ALA A 291 -1.74 8.39 -10.17
CA ALA A 291 -0.97 7.17 -9.97
C ALA A 291 0.49 7.32 -10.41
N PRO A 292 0.84 7.98 -11.55
CA PRO A 292 2.25 8.14 -11.97
C PRO A 292 3.09 8.97 -10.98
N ASN A 293 2.65 10.19 -10.60
CA ASN A 293 3.30 10.95 -9.52
C ASN A 293 3.39 10.13 -8.22
N ASN A 294 2.27 9.54 -7.77
CA ASN A 294 2.22 8.84 -6.49
C ASN A 294 3.14 7.60 -6.47
N PHE A 295 3.24 6.89 -7.58
CA PHE A 295 4.14 5.75 -7.77
C PHE A 295 5.59 6.20 -7.78
N GLY A 296 5.92 7.32 -8.45
CA GLY A 296 7.23 7.97 -8.32
C GLY A 296 7.57 8.33 -6.87
N GLU A 297 6.62 8.83 -6.08
CA GLU A 297 6.82 9.06 -4.64
C GLU A 297 7.06 7.75 -3.84
N VAL A 298 6.50 6.61 -4.26
CA VAL A 298 6.82 5.28 -3.69
C VAL A 298 8.22 4.82 -4.12
N LEU A 299 8.56 4.88 -5.40
CA LEU A 299 9.89 4.51 -5.90
C LEU A 299 11.00 5.31 -5.20
N GLY A 300 10.81 6.62 -5.04
CA GLY A 300 11.74 7.49 -4.30
C GLY A 300 11.96 7.05 -2.85
N ARG A 301 10.95 6.46 -2.18
CA ARG A 301 11.09 5.88 -0.83
C ARG A 301 11.83 4.54 -0.87
N LEU A 302 11.52 3.68 -1.84
CA LEU A 302 12.18 2.38 -2.00
C LEU A 302 13.68 2.52 -2.34
N ILE A 303 14.05 3.54 -3.12
CA ILE A 303 15.44 3.90 -3.43
C ILE A 303 16.19 4.34 -2.15
N LEU A 304 15.56 5.18 -1.33
CA LEU A 304 16.13 5.61 -0.04
C LEU A 304 16.25 4.46 0.97
N ALA A 305 15.37 3.46 0.89
CA ALA A 305 15.41 2.23 1.70
C ALA A 305 16.41 1.17 1.16
N GLY A 306 17.04 1.39 0.00
CA GLY A 306 17.90 0.40 -0.66
C GLY A 306 17.14 -0.82 -1.20
N GLY A 307 15.83 -0.70 -1.42
CA GLY A 307 14.96 -1.75 -1.93
C GLY A 307 14.98 -1.89 -3.46
N ILE A 308 15.31 -0.82 -4.18
CA ILE A 308 15.51 -0.78 -5.64
C ILE A 308 16.63 0.22 -5.98
N ASP A 309 17.15 0.16 -7.20
CA ASP A 309 18.14 1.09 -7.74
C ASP A 309 17.59 1.87 -8.96
N PHE A 310 18.38 2.80 -9.51
CA PHE A 310 18.00 3.54 -10.71
C PHE A 310 17.98 2.69 -11.99
N ASN A 311 18.59 1.49 -12.02
CA ASN A 311 18.43 0.58 -13.16
C ASN A 311 17.02 -0.01 -13.20
N VAL A 312 16.45 -0.41 -12.06
CA VAL A 312 15.02 -0.78 -11.97
C VAL A 312 14.12 0.40 -12.37
N VAL A 313 14.42 1.63 -11.95
CA VAL A 313 13.67 2.82 -12.41
C VAL A 313 13.73 2.99 -13.93
N LYS A 314 14.92 2.82 -14.52
CA LYS A 314 15.15 2.89 -15.97
C LYS A 314 14.40 1.80 -16.75
N GLU A 315 14.17 0.64 -16.15
CA GLU A 315 13.36 -0.43 -16.74
C GLU A 315 11.87 -0.14 -16.61
N ILE A 316 11.41 0.39 -15.47
CA ILE A 316 10.03 0.88 -15.27
C ILE A 316 9.68 1.96 -16.29
N LEU A 317 10.56 2.97 -16.46
CA LEU A 317 10.35 4.07 -17.42
C LEU A 317 10.29 3.61 -18.88
N LYS A 318 10.80 2.41 -19.22
CA LYS A 318 10.66 1.80 -20.56
C LYS A 318 9.40 0.96 -20.74
N GLN A 319 8.70 0.62 -19.66
CA GLN A 319 7.45 -0.13 -19.70
C GLN A 319 6.21 0.78 -19.73
N VAL A 320 6.38 2.06 -19.39
CA VAL A 320 5.34 3.09 -19.43
C VAL A 320 5.36 3.77 -20.80
N GLU A 321 4.24 3.76 -21.52
CA GLU A 321 4.14 4.31 -22.87
C GLU A 321 3.93 5.84 -22.92
N ASP A 322 3.28 6.44 -21.94
CA ASP A 322 3.07 7.90 -21.91
C ASP A 322 4.29 8.66 -21.36
N ASP A 323 4.97 9.43 -22.23
CA ASP A 323 6.06 10.36 -21.88
C ASP A 323 5.78 11.21 -20.63
N ARG A 324 4.53 11.63 -20.42
CA ARG A 324 4.12 12.47 -19.30
C ARG A 324 4.11 11.66 -18.00
N TYR A 325 3.67 10.41 -18.06
CA TYR A 325 3.71 9.50 -16.92
C TYR A 325 5.15 9.15 -16.56
N GLN A 326 6.01 8.83 -17.55
CA GLN A 326 7.45 8.69 -17.34
C GLN A 326 8.06 9.92 -16.62
N LYS A 327 7.72 11.13 -17.12
CA LYS A 327 8.17 12.40 -16.54
C LYS A 327 7.62 12.63 -15.13
N GLU A 328 6.36 12.30 -14.84
CA GLU A 328 5.80 12.41 -13.48
C GLU A 328 6.46 11.46 -12.50
N ILE A 329 6.65 10.19 -12.87
CA ILE A 329 7.28 9.15 -12.04
C ILE A 329 8.70 9.59 -11.65
N PHE A 330 9.52 9.98 -12.64
CA PHE A 330 10.91 10.37 -12.38
C PHE A 330 11.01 11.66 -11.55
N ASN A 331 10.22 12.69 -11.89
CA ASN A 331 10.22 13.94 -11.12
C ASN A 331 9.75 13.74 -9.68
N ALA A 332 8.74 12.90 -9.44
CA ALA A 332 8.25 12.60 -8.10
C ALA A 332 9.25 11.76 -7.29
N ALA A 333 9.91 10.78 -7.91
CA ALA A 333 11.00 10.03 -7.28
C ALA A 333 12.17 10.93 -6.90
N MET A 334 12.65 11.75 -7.83
CA MET A 334 13.75 12.71 -7.60
C MET A 334 13.40 13.75 -6.54
N LYS A 335 12.16 14.25 -6.52
CA LYS A 335 11.64 15.16 -5.48
C LYS A 335 11.66 14.49 -4.10
N THR A 336 11.20 13.25 -3.99
CA THR A 336 11.23 12.47 -2.73
C THR A 336 12.66 12.24 -2.24
N ILE A 337 13.57 11.85 -3.14
CA ILE A 337 14.99 11.61 -2.81
C ILE A 337 15.67 12.90 -2.35
N ASN A 338 15.53 14.00 -3.09
CA ASN A 338 16.10 15.30 -2.71
C ASN A 338 15.50 15.90 -1.42
N SER A 339 14.31 15.45 -1.01
CA SER A 339 13.69 15.84 0.27
C SER A 339 14.24 15.06 1.47
N SER A 340 15.08 14.04 1.25
CA SER A 340 15.69 13.21 2.29
C SER A 340 17.15 13.56 2.54
N PRO A 341 17.63 13.62 3.80
CA PRO A 341 19.03 13.87 4.10
C PRO A 341 19.98 12.76 3.58
N LEU A 342 19.45 11.56 3.33
CA LEU A 342 20.22 10.45 2.74
C LEU A 342 20.34 10.57 1.20
N GLY A 343 19.46 11.35 0.55
CA GLY A 343 19.31 11.35 -0.90
C GLY A 343 20.57 11.73 -1.67
N GLN A 344 21.36 12.68 -1.16
CA GLN A 344 22.61 13.11 -1.82
C GLN A 344 23.65 11.99 -1.89
N ALA A 345 23.71 11.10 -0.90
CA ALA A 345 24.61 9.94 -0.93
C ALA A 345 24.16 8.89 -1.95
N VAL A 346 22.85 8.69 -2.09
CA VAL A 346 22.26 7.72 -3.05
C VAL A 346 22.37 8.23 -4.49
N LEU A 347 22.11 9.52 -4.73
CA LEU A 347 22.30 10.14 -6.05
C LEU A 347 23.78 10.14 -6.46
N GLY A 348 24.69 10.42 -5.51
CA GLY A 348 26.13 10.40 -5.77
C GLY A 348 26.68 9.00 -6.11
N SER A 349 26.08 7.92 -5.59
CA SER A 349 26.52 6.55 -5.88
C SER A 349 25.91 5.96 -7.17
N GLN A 350 24.83 6.55 -7.69
CA GLN A 350 24.10 6.07 -8.88
C GLN A 350 24.03 7.11 -10.01
N ALA A 351 24.95 8.07 -10.04
CA ALA A 351 24.88 9.24 -10.92
C ALA A 351 24.73 8.89 -12.42
N SER A 352 25.45 7.87 -12.91
CA SER A 352 25.33 7.37 -14.29
C SER A 352 23.93 6.89 -14.65
N ASP A 353 23.23 6.34 -13.67
CA ASP A 353 21.97 5.63 -13.87
C ASP A 353 20.81 6.62 -13.71
N VAL A 354 20.97 7.62 -12.84
CA VAL A 354 20.15 8.85 -12.78
C VAL A 354 20.23 9.62 -14.09
N GLU A 355 21.44 9.85 -14.63
CA GLU A 355 21.64 10.49 -15.94
C GLU A 355 21.01 9.66 -17.06
N ALA A 356 21.17 8.35 -17.03
CA ALA A 356 20.58 7.45 -18.03
C ALA A 356 19.05 7.28 -17.91
N CYS A 357 18.44 7.61 -16.76
CA CYS A 357 16.99 7.79 -16.64
C CYS A 357 16.57 9.14 -17.23
N SER A 358 17.26 10.22 -16.87
CA SER A 358 16.99 11.58 -17.36
C SER A 358 17.08 11.67 -18.89
N GLY A 359 18.03 10.95 -19.50
CA GLY A 359 18.19 10.85 -20.95
C GLY A 359 17.10 10.09 -21.70
N LEU A 360 16.21 9.35 -21.02
CA LEU A 360 15.01 8.77 -21.64
C LEU A 360 13.86 9.78 -21.76
N LEU A 361 13.93 10.91 -21.06
CA LEU A 361 12.83 11.86 -20.89
C LEU A 361 12.98 13.12 -21.77
N GLN A 362 13.85 13.10 -22.78
CA GLN A 362 14.17 14.27 -23.63
C GLN A 362 13.37 14.27 -24.93
#